data_AF-A0A7D5E1D6-F1
#
_entry.id   AF-A0A7D5E1D6-F1
#
_cell.length_a   1.000
_cell.length_b   1.000
_cell.length_c   1.000
_cell.angle_alpha   90.00
_cell.angle_beta   90.00
_cell.angle_gamma   90.00
#
_symmetry.space_group_name_H-M   'P 1'
#
loop_
_entity.id
_entity.type
_entity.pdbx_description
1 polymer ?
#
loop_
_entity_poly.entity_id
_entity_poly.type
_entity_poly.pdbx_seq_one_letter_code
_entity_poly.pdbx_strand_id
1 'polypeptide(L)'
;MSSRTLHTADGNVPTLSLPPGALALTDRDYEYDVEHDPANVEPIEHQIRLDFMRGGPIRRDQLLGNYNPWKYDPADPATHPWQGVKQKPLGLAYAETSCTARIHEERRFYNHVNDETVLVDAPAFLAARLRIAREDPHPERALKEERQRREKWYRELIPGPNLSQILKNSSYGSLIEKCIGPAPDADRLLEHNAFVGMVLVDEDTDPETFARDRDLDAAGVLRESALSHTQTDDPVYLVDYGIELPAPLLVGEYGSGSQYPLIPWGDALTCACPYKQMAPWRVMCKHELLASIVCSGQDSIFLPVSRGIDVPHRARRFVSPEIAVSHQSRARDYPI
;
A
#
# COMPACT_ATOMS: atom_id res chain seq x y z
N MET A 1 -22.33 -1.55 -14.45
CA MET A 1 -21.89 -2.06 -13.15
C MET A 1 -22.31 -1.06 -12.08
N SER A 2 -22.74 -1.52 -10.91
CA SER A 2 -23.21 -0.63 -9.83
C SER A 2 -22.01 -0.16 -9.01
N SER A 3 -21.82 1.15 -8.84
CA SER A 3 -20.85 1.70 -7.90
C SER A 3 -21.44 1.79 -6.49
N ARG A 4 -20.60 1.72 -5.45
CA ARG A 4 -20.98 2.00 -4.07
C ARG A 4 -20.71 3.47 -3.77
N THR A 5 -21.77 4.22 -3.51
CA THR A 5 -21.65 5.62 -3.06
C THR A 5 -21.47 5.68 -1.56
N LEU A 6 -20.44 6.39 -1.11
CA LEU A 6 -20.14 6.65 0.29
C LEU A 6 -20.36 8.12 0.61
N HIS A 7 -21.13 8.36 1.67
CA HIS A 7 -21.44 9.69 2.16
C HIS A 7 -20.52 10.07 3.31
N THR A 8 -20.14 11.34 3.36
CA THR A 8 -19.58 12.02 4.52
C THR A 8 -20.68 12.42 5.50
N ALA A 9 -20.29 12.74 6.74
CA ALA A 9 -21.22 13.33 7.71
C ALA A 9 -21.61 14.76 7.33
N ASP A 10 -20.67 15.49 6.70
CA ASP A 10 -20.92 16.80 6.11
C ASP A 10 -21.55 16.65 4.72
N GLY A 11 -22.78 17.14 4.55
CA GLY A 11 -23.53 17.09 3.30
C GLY A 11 -22.99 18.02 2.20
N ASN A 12 -22.06 18.91 2.54
CA ASN A 12 -21.38 19.78 1.60
C ASN A 12 -20.24 19.09 0.86
N VAL A 13 -19.66 18.04 1.45
CA VAL A 13 -18.59 17.26 0.81
C VAL A 13 -19.21 16.33 -0.23
N PRO A 14 -18.68 16.26 -1.46
CA PRO A 14 -19.20 15.35 -2.48
C PRO A 14 -19.12 13.89 -2.02
N THR A 15 -19.95 13.03 -2.58
CA THR A 15 -19.89 11.60 -2.29
C THR A 15 -18.69 10.93 -2.94
N LEU A 16 -18.13 9.91 -2.30
CA LEU A 16 -17.12 9.05 -2.92
C LEU A 16 -17.80 7.83 -3.57
N SER A 17 -17.72 7.73 -4.90
CA SER A 17 -18.19 6.55 -5.64
C SER A 17 -17.04 5.55 -5.82
N LEU A 18 -17.24 4.32 -5.33
CA LEU A 18 -16.27 3.23 -5.47
C LEU A 18 -16.77 2.20 -6.48
N PRO A 19 -15.96 1.83 -7.49
CA PRO A 19 -16.30 0.74 -8.39
C PRO A 19 -16.20 -0.62 -7.68
N PRO A 20 -16.78 -1.69 -8.25
CA PRO A 20 -16.75 -3.04 -7.67
C PRO A 20 -15.36 -3.52 -7.23
N GLY A 21 -14.31 -3.26 -8.03
CA GLY A 21 -12.93 -3.66 -7.71
C GLY A 21 -12.32 -2.91 -6.50
N ALA A 22 -12.91 -1.77 -6.12
CA ALA A 22 -12.52 -0.98 -4.95
C ALA A 22 -13.25 -1.39 -3.65
N LEU A 23 -14.08 -2.44 -3.70
CA LEU A 23 -14.80 -2.98 -2.55
C LEU A 23 -14.01 -4.10 -1.87
N ALA A 24 -14.41 -4.43 -0.64
CA ALA A 24 -13.85 -5.57 0.07
C ALA A 24 -14.30 -6.89 -0.56
N LEU A 25 -13.46 -7.93 -0.51
CA LEU A 25 -13.77 -9.27 -1.06
C LEU A 25 -15.09 -9.87 -0.51
N THR A 26 -15.48 -9.48 0.72
CA THR A 26 -16.71 -9.93 1.37
C THR A 26 -17.93 -9.08 1.04
N ASP A 27 -17.78 -7.95 0.34
CA ASP A 27 -18.91 -7.18 -0.15
C ASP A 27 -19.63 -7.97 -1.25
N ARG A 28 -20.97 -7.95 -1.23
CA ARG A 28 -21.80 -8.64 -2.21
C ARG A 28 -21.60 -8.11 -3.62
N ASP A 29 -21.33 -6.82 -3.73
CA ASP A 29 -21.16 -6.12 -5.01
C ASP A 29 -19.69 -6.10 -5.45
N TYR A 30 -18.79 -6.79 -4.73
CA TYR A 30 -17.40 -6.95 -5.11
C TYR A 30 -17.28 -7.78 -6.39
N GLU A 31 -16.61 -7.18 -7.37
CA GLU A 31 -16.25 -7.82 -8.62
C GLU A 31 -14.90 -7.23 -9.02
N TYR A 32 -13.90 -8.08 -9.20
CA TYR A 32 -12.56 -7.68 -9.60
C TYR A 32 -12.16 -8.38 -10.89
N ASP A 33 -11.86 -7.59 -11.91
CA ASP A 33 -11.45 -8.05 -13.22
C ASP A 33 -9.96 -7.75 -13.45
N VAL A 34 -9.13 -8.79 -13.38
CA VAL A 34 -7.67 -8.67 -13.57
C VAL A 34 -7.25 -8.10 -14.93
N GLU A 35 -8.12 -8.12 -15.94
CA GLU A 35 -7.83 -7.59 -17.28
C GLU A 35 -8.07 -6.07 -17.38
N HIS A 36 -9.01 -5.54 -16.61
CA HIS A 36 -9.47 -4.15 -16.72
C HIS A 36 -9.18 -3.32 -15.47
N ASP A 37 -9.20 -3.94 -14.30
CA ASP A 37 -8.97 -3.27 -13.02
C ASP A 37 -7.46 -3.17 -12.70
N PRO A 38 -7.00 -2.06 -12.09
CA PRO A 38 -5.67 -1.98 -11.51
C PRO A 38 -5.35 -3.14 -10.56
N ALA A 39 -4.07 -3.45 -10.36
CA ALA A 39 -3.66 -4.52 -9.46
C ALA A 39 -4.31 -4.37 -8.07
N ASN A 40 -5.05 -5.39 -7.63
CA ASN A 40 -5.63 -5.41 -6.29
C ASN A 40 -4.53 -5.41 -5.22
N VAL A 41 -4.83 -4.85 -4.04
CA VAL A 41 -3.92 -4.91 -2.89
C VAL A 41 -3.85 -6.35 -2.41
N GLU A 42 -2.69 -7.00 -2.58
CA GLU A 42 -2.57 -8.41 -2.22
C GLU A 42 -2.53 -8.61 -0.69
N PRO A 43 -2.93 -9.79 -0.17
CA PRO A 43 -2.88 -10.09 1.27
C PRO A 43 -1.50 -9.86 1.91
N ILE A 44 -0.42 -10.06 1.15
CA ILE A 44 0.94 -9.80 1.63
C ILE A 44 1.19 -8.31 1.88
N GLU A 45 0.61 -7.40 1.09
CA GLU A 45 0.78 -5.96 1.27
C GLU A 45 0.16 -5.50 2.58
N HIS A 46 -1.06 -5.97 2.87
CA HIS A 46 -1.73 -5.75 4.15
C HIS A 46 -0.92 -6.30 5.33
N GLN A 47 -0.41 -7.53 5.20
CA GLN A 47 0.42 -8.15 6.24
C GLN A 47 1.69 -7.37 6.51
N ILE A 48 2.39 -6.91 5.48
CA ILE A 48 3.61 -6.11 5.64
C ILE A 48 3.31 -4.76 6.31
N ARG A 49 2.21 -4.09 5.95
CA ARG A 49 1.75 -2.87 6.64
C ARG A 49 1.51 -3.12 8.12
N LEU A 50 0.81 -4.20 8.46
CA LEU A 50 0.55 -4.60 9.85
C LEU A 50 1.83 -5.03 10.59
N ASP A 51 2.78 -5.64 9.89
CA ASP A 51 4.09 -6.02 10.44
C ASP A 51 4.90 -4.78 10.83
N PHE A 52 4.91 -3.73 9.99
CA PHE A 52 5.49 -2.44 10.36
C PHE A 52 4.70 -1.71 11.44
N MET A 53 3.36 -1.76 11.41
CA MET A 53 2.53 -1.23 12.49
C MET A 53 2.90 -1.87 13.84
N ARG A 54 3.11 -3.20 13.87
CA ARG A 54 3.46 -3.92 15.10
C ARG A 54 4.95 -3.80 15.47
N GLY A 55 5.81 -3.54 14.49
CA GLY A 55 7.24 -3.32 14.68
C GLY A 55 7.57 -1.99 15.34
N GLY A 56 6.65 -1.02 15.29
CA GLY A 56 6.80 0.30 15.90
C GLY A 56 7.78 1.21 15.16
N PRO A 57 8.12 2.38 15.76
CA PRO A 57 8.97 3.40 15.13
C PRO A 57 10.32 2.87 14.65
N ILE A 58 10.75 3.34 13.49
CA ILE A 58 12.06 3.00 12.91
C ILE A 58 13.10 4.00 13.39
N ARG A 59 14.18 3.48 13.98
CA ARG A 59 15.28 4.31 14.45
C ARG A 59 16.19 4.72 13.29
N ARG A 60 16.75 5.93 13.35
CA ARG A 60 17.67 6.46 12.32
C ARG A 60 18.91 5.58 12.10
N ASP A 61 19.45 4.99 13.15
CA ASP A 61 20.61 4.10 13.06
C ASP A 61 20.26 2.70 12.51
N GLN A 62 18.97 2.41 12.29
CA GLN A 62 18.52 1.22 11.57
C GLN A 62 18.39 1.48 10.06
N LEU A 63 18.46 2.73 9.60
CA LEU A 63 18.34 3.06 8.18
C LEU A 63 19.62 2.77 7.41
N LEU A 64 19.45 2.37 6.16
CA LEU A 64 20.56 2.01 5.28
C LEU A 64 21.16 3.24 4.62
N GLY A 65 22.50 3.30 4.58
CA GLY A 65 23.24 4.33 3.86
C GLY A 65 23.25 4.11 2.34
N ASN A 66 24.43 3.92 1.77
CA ASN A 66 24.64 3.72 0.34
C ASN A 66 24.46 2.26 -0.13
N TYR A 67 23.81 1.41 0.68
CA TYR A 67 23.54 0.03 0.31
C TYR A 67 22.83 -0.06 -1.05
N ASN A 68 23.20 -1.07 -1.84
CA ASN A 68 22.57 -1.39 -3.12
C ASN A 68 21.60 -2.57 -2.93
N PRO A 69 20.27 -2.34 -2.90
CA PRO A 69 19.27 -3.39 -2.70
C PRO A 69 19.26 -4.48 -3.77
N TRP A 70 19.79 -4.21 -4.95
CA TRP A 70 19.87 -5.18 -6.05
C TRP A 70 20.97 -6.22 -5.86
N LYS A 71 21.86 -6.04 -4.87
CA LYS A 71 22.86 -7.05 -4.50
C LYS A 71 22.33 -8.07 -3.51
N TYR A 72 21.13 -7.88 -2.98
CA TYR A 72 20.53 -8.79 -2.02
C TYR A 72 20.36 -10.18 -2.64
N ASP A 73 20.90 -11.19 -1.97
CA ASP A 73 20.73 -12.60 -2.28
C ASP A 73 20.24 -13.33 -1.00
N PRO A 74 19.04 -13.95 -1.02
CA PRO A 74 18.55 -14.69 0.12
C PRO A 74 19.43 -15.90 0.50
N ALA A 75 20.27 -16.40 -0.41
CA ALA A 75 21.17 -17.53 -0.17
C ALA A 75 22.56 -17.12 0.34
N ASP A 76 22.95 -15.84 0.19
CA ASP A 76 24.24 -15.32 0.66
C ASP A 76 24.04 -14.29 1.78
N PRO A 77 24.22 -14.69 3.06
CA PRO A 77 24.12 -13.78 4.20
C PRO A 77 25.02 -12.54 4.07
N ALA A 78 26.17 -12.60 3.38
CA ALA A 78 27.08 -11.48 3.20
C ALA A 78 26.46 -10.30 2.44
N THR A 79 25.38 -10.55 1.70
CA THR A 79 24.63 -9.53 0.97
C THR A 79 23.55 -8.85 1.82
N HIS A 80 23.30 -9.33 3.03
CA HIS A 80 22.20 -8.86 3.89
C HIS A 80 22.59 -7.53 4.54
N PRO A 81 21.83 -6.45 4.34
CA PRO A 81 22.28 -5.09 4.69
C PRO A 81 22.35 -4.79 6.19
N TRP A 82 21.70 -5.62 7.01
CA TRP A 82 21.77 -5.52 8.48
C TRP A 82 22.75 -6.53 9.10
N GLN A 83 23.49 -7.30 8.29
CA GLN A 83 24.56 -8.16 8.81
C GLN A 83 25.72 -7.26 9.27
N GLY A 84 25.99 -7.24 10.58
CA GLY A 84 27.03 -6.38 11.18
C GLY A 84 26.58 -4.96 11.57
N VAL A 85 25.33 -4.59 11.31
CA VAL A 85 24.70 -3.36 11.85
C VAL A 85 23.98 -3.70 13.17
N LYS A 86 23.95 -2.77 14.13
CA LYS A 86 23.49 -3.05 15.51
C LYS A 86 22.03 -3.52 15.63
N GLN A 87 21.13 -3.18 14.70
CA GLN A 87 19.75 -3.67 14.79
C GLN A 87 18.98 -3.55 13.46
N LYS A 88 18.30 -4.63 13.04
CA LYS A 88 17.29 -4.61 11.97
C LYS A 88 15.98 -4.00 12.50
N PRO A 89 15.22 -3.19 11.72
CA PRO A 89 13.87 -2.80 12.09
C PRO A 89 12.98 -4.02 12.37
N LEU A 90 12.26 -4.01 13.49
CA LEU A 90 11.46 -5.17 13.90
C LEU A 90 10.35 -5.49 12.88
N GLY A 91 9.71 -4.45 12.35
CA GLY A 91 8.69 -4.60 11.30
C GLY A 91 9.22 -5.27 10.03
N LEU A 92 10.50 -5.04 9.68
CA LEU A 92 11.12 -5.73 8.55
C LEU A 92 11.32 -7.22 8.84
N ALA A 93 11.80 -7.58 10.03
CA ALA A 93 11.94 -8.99 10.42
C ALA A 93 10.59 -9.72 10.39
N TYR A 94 9.53 -9.02 10.79
CA TYR A 94 8.15 -9.54 10.74
C TYR A 94 7.71 -9.73 9.27
N ALA A 95 7.93 -8.73 8.41
CA ALA A 95 7.63 -8.79 6.98
C ALA A 95 8.37 -9.91 6.25
N GLU A 96 9.66 -10.15 6.54
CA GLU A 96 10.44 -11.27 5.99
C GLU A 96 9.84 -12.63 6.39
N THR A 97 9.37 -12.73 7.64
CA THR A 97 8.69 -13.93 8.15
C THR A 97 7.35 -14.13 7.44
N SER A 98 6.55 -13.08 7.27
CA SER A 98 5.29 -13.10 6.53
C SER A 98 5.49 -13.50 5.06
N CYS A 99 6.57 -13.04 4.42
CA CYS A 99 6.92 -13.45 3.06
C CYS A 99 7.21 -14.96 2.98
N THR A 100 7.96 -15.50 3.95
CA THR A 100 8.25 -16.95 4.02
C THR A 100 6.98 -17.76 4.26
N ALA A 101 6.13 -17.31 5.19
CA ALA A 101 4.82 -17.89 5.43
C ALA A 101 3.95 -17.92 4.16
N ARG A 102 3.92 -16.82 3.40
CA ARG A 102 3.12 -16.71 2.17
C ARG A 102 3.52 -17.74 1.13
N ILE A 103 4.82 -18.03 0.97
CA ILE A 103 5.29 -19.10 0.09
C ILE A 103 4.67 -20.45 0.46
N HIS A 104 4.57 -20.76 1.76
CA HIS A 104 3.96 -22.02 2.22
C HIS A 104 2.45 -22.03 2.02
N GLU A 105 1.77 -20.91 2.32
CA GLU A 105 0.32 -20.77 2.15
C GLU A 105 -0.10 -20.92 0.68
N GLU A 106 0.65 -20.33 -0.25
CA GLU A 106 0.30 -20.36 -1.66
C GLU A 106 0.49 -21.73 -2.32
N ARG A 107 1.30 -22.64 -1.73
CA ARG A 107 1.51 -24.00 -2.26
C ARG A 107 0.20 -24.75 -2.48
N ARG A 108 -0.81 -24.53 -1.63
CA ARG A 108 -2.11 -25.19 -1.75
C ARG A 108 -2.78 -24.88 -3.09
N PHE A 109 -2.65 -23.65 -3.59
CA PHE A 109 -3.27 -23.23 -4.85
C PHE A 109 -2.60 -23.87 -6.06
N TYR A 110 -1.27 -23.97 -6.05
CA TYR A 110 -0.53 -24.69 -7.09
C TYR A 110 -0.87 -26.19 -7.12
N ASN A 111 -1.02 -26.82 -5.95
CA ASN A 111 -1.34 -28.24 -5.85
C ASN A 111 -2.77 -28.57 -6.28
N HIS A 112 -3.68 -27.59 -6.23
CA HIS A 112 -5.12 -27.75 -6.50
C HIS A 112 -5.60 -26.80 -7.60
N VAL A 113 -4.77 -26.52 -8.60
CA VAL A 113 -5.08 -25.56 -9.67
C VAL A 113 -6.29 -25.93 -10.54
N ASN A 114 -6.71 -27.20 -10.53
CA ASN A 114 -7.90 -27.66 -11.25
C ASN A 114 -9.19 -27.55 -10.42
N ASP A 115 -9.08 -27.18 -9.14
CA ASP A 115 -10.21 -27.00 -8.25
C ASP A 115 -10.53 -25.51 -8.10
N GLU A 116 -11.54 -25.04 -8.85
CA GLU A 116 -11.97 -23.64 -8.78
C GLU A 116 -12.45 -23.24 -7.38
N THR A 117 -12.96 -24.19 -6.57
CA THR A 117 -13.36 -23.87 -5.19
C THR A 117 -12.16 -23.49 -4.33
N VAL A 118 -10.97 -24.02 -4.64
CA VAL A 118 -9.71 -23.64 -3.99
C VAL A 118 -9.14 -22.34 -4.56
N LEU A 119 -9.29 -22.10 -5.87
CA LEU A 119 -8.80 -20.87 -6.50
C LEU A 119 -9.60 -19.62 -6.13
N VAL A 120 -10.87 -19.75 -5.77
CA VAL A 120 -11.67 -18.63 -5.24
C VAL A 120 -11.07 -18.06 -3.95
N ASP A 121 -10.37 -18.88 -3.15
CA ASP A 121 -9.67 -18.46 -1.93
C ASP A 121 -8.25 -17.91 -2.20
N ALA A 122 -7.78 -17.90 -3.45
CA ALA A 122 -6.46 -17.38 -3.80
C ALA A 122 -6.50 -15.85 -3.99
N PRO A 123 -5.39 -15.12 -3.77
CA PRO A 123 -5.28 -13.74 -4.20
C PRO A 123 -5.67 -13.60 -5.68
N ALA A 124 -6.49 -12.61 -6.02
CA ALA A 124 -7.10 -12.53 -7.35
C ALA A 124 -6.07 -12.56 -8.50
N PHE A 125 -4.95 -11.84 -8.34
CA PHE A 125 -3.84 -11.89 -9.29
C PHE A 125 -3.25 -13.30 -9.40
N LEU A 126 -2.96 -13.98 -8.28
CA LEU A 126 -2.48 -15.36 -8.31
C LEU A 126 -3.48 -16.30 -8.98
N ALA A 127 -4.76 -16.22 -8.62
CA ALA A 127 -5.82 -17.05 -9.21
C ALA A 127 -5.85 -16.91 -10.73
N ALA A 128 -5.84 -15.67 -11.24
CA ALA A 128 -5.78 -15.38 -12.67
C ALA A 128 -4.53 -15.96 -13.33
N ARG A 129 -3.35 -15.77 -12.73
CA ARG A 129 -2.08 -16.31 -13.25
C ARG A 129 -2.07 -17.83 -13.29
N LEU A 130 -2.67 -18.49 -12.30
CA LEU A 130 -2.80 -19.94 -12.26
C LEU A 130 -3.76 -20.46 -13.33
N ARG A 131 -4.88 -19.74 -13.59
CA ARG A 131 -5.80 -20.07 -14.71
C ARG A 131 -5.09 -19.96 -16.06
N ILE A 132 -4.38 -18.86 -16.30
CA ILE A 132 -3.58 -18.67 -17.52
C ILE A 132 -2.54 -19.79 -17.68
N ALA A 133 -1.79 -20.10 -16.60
CA ALA A 133 -0.78 -21.15 -16.64
C ALA A 133 -1.40 -22.55 -16.87
N ARG A 134 -2.61 -22.80 -16.38
CA ARG A 134 -3.35 -24.05 -16.62
C ARG A 134 -3.79 -24.20 -18.08
N GLU A 135 -4.10 -23.09 -18.74
CA GLU A 135 -4.56 -23.06 -20.14
C GLU A 135 -3.41 -22.99 -21.16
N ASP A 136 -2.17 -22.82 -20.70
CA ASP A 136 -0.97 -22.82 -21.55
C ASP A 136 -0.79 -24.17 -22.29
N PRO A 137 -0.22 -24.21 -23.50
CA PRO A 137 0.10 -25.46 -24.21
C PRO A 137 1.01 -26.42 -23.43
N HIS A 138 1.77 -25.92 -22.45
CA HIS A 138 2.64 -26.68 -21.58
C HIS A 138 2.37 -26.37 -20.09
N PRO A 139 1.21 -26.79 -19.53
CA PRO A 139 0.73 -26.32 -18.23
C PRO A 139 1.71 -26.59 -17.07
N GLU A 140 2.31 -27.78 -17.02
CA GLU A 140 3.25 -28.13 -15.95
C GLU A 140 4.47 -27.19 -15.90
N ARG A 141 4.96 -26.78 -17.07
CA ARG A 141 6.07 -25.83 -17.18
C ARG A 141 5.61 -24.44 -16.76
N ALA A 142 4.49 -23.96 -17.29
CA ALA A 142 3.96 -22.63 -16.98
C ALA A 142 3.65 -22.45 -15.48
N LEU A 143 3.05 -23.47 -14.84
CA LEU A 143 2.77 -23.48 -13.41
C LEU A 143 4.06 -23.46 -12.57
N LYS A 144 5.08 -24.22 -12.99
CA LYS A 144 6.39 -24.21 -12.34
C LYS A 144 7.07 -22.85 -12.45
N GLU A 145 7.01 -22.21 -13.61
CA GLU A 145 7.56 -20.87 -13.84
C GLU A 145 6.83 -19.82 -13.01
N GLU A 146 5.50 -19.85 -12.94
CA GLU A 146 4.70 -18.94 -12.11
C GLU A 146 5.02 -19.12 -10.62
N ARG A 147 5.16 -20.37 -10.17
CA ARG A 147 5.59 -20.67 -8.80
C ARG A 147 6.97 -20.11 -8.50
N GLN A 148 7.94 -20.34 -9.39
CA GLN A 148 9.30 -19.80 -9.24
C GLN A 148 9.31 -18.27 -9.22
N ARG A 149 8.47 -17.63 -10.04
CA ARG A 149 8.29 -16.18 -10.07
C ARG A 149 7.76 -15.65 -8.74
N ARG A 150 6.70 -16.24 -8.19
CA ARG A 150 6.13 -15.85 -6.88
C ARG A 150 7.09 -16.11 -5.73
N GLU A 151 7.75 -17.26 -5.72
CA GLU A 151 8.80 -17.55 -4.72
C GLU A 151 9.95 -16.53 -4.81
N LYS A 152 10.34 -16.10 -6.02
CA LYS A 152 11.32 -15.02 -6.19
C LYS A 152 10.85 -13.69 -5.62
N TRP A 153 9.57 -13.34 -5.77
CA TRP A 153 9.03 -12.12 -5.17
C TRP A 153 9.20 -12.12 -3.66
N TYR A 154 8.76 -13.18 -2.99
CA TYR A 154 8.78 -13.27 -1.53
C TYR A 154 10.18 -13.44 -0.94
N ARG A 155 11.07 -14.18 -1.62
CA ARG A 155 12.41 -14.46 -1.09
C ARG A 155 13.41 -13.36 -1.39
N GLU A 156 13.29 -12.71 -2.55
CA GLU A 156 14.32 -11.83 -3.09
C GLU A 156 13.81 -10.40 -3.28
N LEU A 157 12.80 -10.21 -4.12
CA LEU A 157 12.43 -8.87 -4.63
C LEU A 157 11.74 -7.99 -3.58
N ILE A 158 10.85 -8.56 -2.77
CA ILE A 158 10.17 -7.84 -1.70
C ILE A 158 11.18 -7.46 -0.61
N PRO A 159 11.92 -8.38 0.04
CA PRO A 159 12.83 -8.01 1.13
C PRO A 159 14.00 -7.11 0.68
N GLY A 160 14.63 -7.43 -0.45
CA GLY A 160 15.78 -6.70 -0.97
C GLY A 160 15.36 -5.44 -1.74
N PRO A 161 15.18 -5.50 -3.07
CA PRO A 161 14.84 -4.37 -3.94
C PRO A 161 13.67 -3.48 -3.51
N ASN A 162 12.66 -4.00 -2.79
CA ASN A 162 11.56 -3.17 -2.29
C ASN A 162 11.81 -2.65 -0.86
N LEU A 163 11.76 -3.51 0.15
CA LEU A 163 11.76 -3.08 1.56
C LEU A 163 13.12 -2.48 1.98
N SER A 164 14.24 -3.06 1.55
CA SER A 164 15.56 -2.46 1.84
C SER A 164 15.76 -1.12 1.12
N GLN A 165 15.17 -0.93 -0.07
CA GLN A 165 15.24 0.35 -0.79
C GLN A 165 14.46 1.46 -0.07
N ILE A 166 13.28 1.17 0.46
CA ILE A 166 12.50 2.19 1.18
C ILE A 166 13.12 2.52 2.55
N LEU A 167 13.84 1.59 3.17
CA LEU A 167 14.55 1.77 4.45
C LEU A 167 15.89 2.51 4.35
N LYS A 168 16.18 3.17 3.23
CA LYS A 168 17.39 3.99 3.08
C LYS A 168 17.24 5.38 3.69
N ASN A 169 18.36 5.96 4.08
CA ASN A 169 18.48 7.38 4.47
C ASN A 169 17.94 8.30 3.37
N SER A 170 18.23 7.99 2.10
CA SER A 170 17.74 8.73 0.94
C SER A 170 16.27 8.50 0.60
N SER A 171 15.56 7.64 1.35
CA SER A 171 14.16 7.26 1.10
C SER A 171 13.30 7.57 2.32
N TYR A 172 12.91 6.59 3.15
CA TYR A 172 12.17 6.87 4.39
C TYR A 172 12.92 7.86 5.31
N GLY A 173 14.26 7.80 5.33
CA GLY A 173 15.08 8.77 6.06
C GLY A 173 14.79 10.24 5.71
N SER A 174 14.49 10.53 4.43
CA SER A 174 14.13 11.89 3.99
C SER A 174 12.81 12.39 4.59
N LEU A 175 11.89 11.49 4.95
CA LEU A 175 10.60 11.85 5.56
C LEU A 175 10.74 12.19 7.04
N ILE A 176 11.83 11.73 7.67
CA ILE A 176 12.08 11.86 9.11
C ILE A 176 13.29 12.73 9.43
N GLU A 177 13.96 13.30 8.43
CA GLU A 177 15.19 14.07 8.57
C GLU A 177 15.03 15.27 9.52
N LYS A 178 13.88 15.95 9.43
CA LYS A 178 13.56 17.13 10.26
C LYS A 178 13.11 16.78 11.68
N CYS A 179 12.72 15.54 11.95
CA CYS A 179 12.24 15.12 13.27
C CYS A 179 13.37 15.19 14.32
N ILE A 180 13.05 15.50 15.57
CA ILE A 180 14.03 15.45 16.67
C ILE A 180 14.02 14.06 17.30
N GLY A 181 15.21 13.52 17.60
CA GLY A 181 15.39 12.25 18.31
C GLY A 181 15.73 11.06 17.40
N PRO A 182 16.04 9.89 18.01
CA PRO A 182 16.53 8.74 17.28
C PRO A 182 15.42 7.90 16.62
N ALA A 183 14.19 7.93 17.13
CA ALA A 183 13.03 7.20 16.62
C ALA A 183 11.78 8.10 16.76
N PRO A 184 11.42 8.86 15.72
CA PRO A 184 10.23 9.71 15.74
C PRO A 184 8.96 8.87 15.88
N ASP A 185 8.11 9.22 16.85
CA ASP A 185 6.78 8.64 17.02
C ASP A 185 5.76 9.27 16.04
N ALA A 186 4.52 8.80 16.08
CA ALA A 186 3.47 9.25 15.16
C ALA A 186 3.27 10.78 15.18
N ASP A 187 3.23 11.39 16.37
CA ASP A 187 3.00 12.84 16.50
C ASP A 187 4.17 13.63 15.91
N ARG A 188 5.42 13.22 16.18
CA ARG A 188 6.62 13.84 15.58
C ARG A 188 6.68 13.68 14.06
N LEU A 189 6.24 12.54 13.53
CA LEU A 189 6.15 12.35 12.08
C LEU A 189 5.14 13.32 11.46
N LEU A 190 4.04 13.60 12.15
CA LEU A 190 2.97 14.50 11.69
C LEU A 190 3.27 15.99 11.86
N GLU A 191 4.39 16.37 12.50
CA GLU A 191 4.88 17.76 12.53
C GLU A 191 5.44 18.22 11.16
N HIS A 192 5.89 17.27 10.34
CA HIS A 192 6.55 17.55 9.05
C HIS A 192 5.92 16.84 7.86
N ASN A 193 4.96 15.96 8.12
CA ASN A 193 4.17 15.27 7.13
C ASN A 193 2.70 15.37 7.56
N ALA A 194 1.75 15.27 6.65
CA ALA A 194 0.35 15.36 6.99
C ALA A 194 -0.47 14.41 6.12
N PHE A 195 -1.56 13.90 6.69
CA PHE A 195 -2.62 13.25 5.94
C PHE A 195 -3.78 14.23 5.87
N VAL A 196 -3.92 14.90 4.73
CA VAL A 196 -4.86 16.00 4.52
C VAL A 196 -6.08 15.46 3.81
N GLY A 197 -7.26 15.69 4.37
CA GLY A 197 -8.50 15.40 3.67
C GLY A 197 -8.74 16.46 2.60
N MET A 198 -8.92 16.03 1.36
CA MET A 198 -9.07 16.90 0.21
C MET A 198 -10.23 16.42 -0.67
N VAL A 199 -10.83 17.33 -1.42
CA VAL A 199 -11.70 17.01 -2.55
C VAL A 199 -10.91 17.25 -3.83
N LEU A 200 -10.67 16.17 -4.57
CA LEU A 200 -10.04 16.27 -5.88
C LEU A 200 -11.12 16.51 -6.93
N VAL A 201 -10.90 17.49 -7.79
CA VAL A 201 -11.79 17.85 -8.90
C VAL A 201 -11.10 17.62 -10.24
N ASP A 202 -11.89 17.52 -11.31
CA ASP A 202 -11.37 17.42 -12.67
C ASP A 202 -10.69 18.72 -13.15
N GLU A 203 -10.01 18.64 -14.30
CA GLU A 203 -9.26 19.76 -14.86
C GLU A 203 -10.15 20.93 -15.33
N ASP A 204 -11.38 20.63 -15.73
CA ASP A 204 -12.34 21.61 -16.24
C ASP A 204 -13.06 22.36 -15.10
N THR A 205 -12.94 21.86 -13.87
CA THR A 205 -13.51 22.45 -12.67
C THR A 205 -12.55 23.46 -12.04
N ASP A 206 -13.07 24.64 -11.71
CA ASP A 206 -12.33 25.64 -10.91
C ASP A 206 -12.45 25.33 -9.41
N PRO A 207 -11.33 25.03 -8.70
CA PRO A 207 -11.38 24.63 -7.29
C PRO A 207 -11.98 25.70 -6.37
N GLU A 208 -11.69 26.99 -6.60
CA GLU A 208 -12.23 28.07 -5.76
C GLU A 208 -13.74 28.23 -5.90
N THR A 209 -14.24 28.17 -7.13
CA THR A 209 -15.69 28.21 -7.41
C THR A 209 -16.38 26.98 -6.82
N PHE A 210 -15.82 25.78 -7.04
CA PHE A 210 -16.37 24.53 -6.48
C PHE A 210 -16.45 24.57 -4.95
N ALA A 211 -15.39 25.05 -4.29
CA ALA A 211 -15.33 25.17 -2.84
C ALA A 211 -16.39 26.15 -2.32
N ARG A 212 -16.52 27.33 -2.96
CA ARG A 212 -17.50 28.35 -2.58
C ARG A 212 -18.94 27.86 -2.75
N ASP A 213 -19.24 27.17 -3.86
CA ASP A 213 -20.58 26.65 -4.15
C ASP A 213 -21.03 25.58 -3.14
N ARG A 214 -20.07 24.94 -2.47
CA ARG A 214 -20.31 23.90 -1.46
C ARG A 214 -19.96 24.34 -0.04
N ASP A 215 -19.60 25.60 0.21
CA ASP A 215 -19.17 26.06 1.53
C ASP A 215 -18.03 25.20 2.13
N LEU A 216 -17.05 24.84 1.30
CA LEU A 216 -15.84 24.12 1.68
C LEU A 216 -14.64 25.07 1.77
N ASP A 217 -13.63 24.71 2.57
CA ASP A 217 -12.35 25.41 2.57
C ASP A 217 -11.65 25.20 1.22
N ALA A 218 -11.38 26.29 0.50
CA ALA A 218 -10.71 26.27 -0.79
C ALA A 218 -9.31 25.63 -0.73
N ALA A 219 -8.63 25.70 0.42
CA ALA A 219 -7.34 25.02 0.60
C ALA A 219 -7.45 23.48 0.57
N GLY A 220 -8.66 22.95 0.78
CA GLY A 220 -8.96 21.52 0.73
C GLY A 220 -9.50 21.04 -0.62
N VAL A 221 -9.63 21.90 -1.64
CA VAL A 221 -10.12 21.53 -2.98
C VAL A 221 -9.01 21.74 -3.99
N LEU A 222 -8.63 20.70 -4.73
CA LEU A 222 -7.52 20.75 -5.68
C LEU A 222 -7.88 20.01 -6.96
N ARG A 223 -7.31 20.44 -8.09
CA ARG A 223 -7.27 19.60 -9.30
C ARG A 223 -6.33 18.42 -9.07
N GLU A 224 -6.67 17.26 -9.61
CA GLU A 224 -5.79 16.10 -9.52
C GLU A 224 -4.42 16.38 -10.17
N SER A 225 -4.37 17.13 -11.28
CA SER A 225 -3.11 17.52 -11.95
C SER A 225 -2.14 18.32 -11.08
N ALA A 226 -2.61 18.95 -10.00
CA ALA A 226 -1.74 19.68 -9.09
C ALA A 226 -0.87 18.76 -8.21
N LEU A 227 -1.23 17.48 -8.08
CA LEU A 227 -0.56 16.53 -7.20
C LEU A 227 0.72 15.96 -7.83
N SER A 228 1.62 15.42 -7.01
CA SER A 228 2.94 14.99 -7.48
C SER A 228 2.94 13.68 -8.29
N HIS A 229 1.86 12.89 -8.25
CA HIS A 229 1.78 11.65 -9.05
C HIS A 229 1.49 11.92 -10.53
N THR A 230 0.88 13.06 -10.86
CA THR A 230 0.55 13.43 -12.25
C THR A 230 1.76 13.98 -13.01
N GLN A 231 2.80 14.39 -12.29
CA GLN A 231 4.01 15.03 -12.83
C GLN A 231 5.09 14.03 -13.22
N THR A 232 4.70 12.84 -13.66
CA THR A 232 5.63 11.77 -14.09
C THR A 232 5.37 11.33 -15.52
N ASP A 233 6.32 10.59 -16.09
CA ASP A 233 6.22 10.10 -17.47
C ASP A 233 5.01 9.19 -17.71
N ASP A 234 4.57 8.45 -16.69
CA ASP A 234 3.44 7.52 -16.72
C ASP A 234 2.58 7.68 -15.46
N PRO A 235 1.76 8.75 -15.39
CA PRO A 235 0.95 9.06 -14.22
C PRO A 235 -0.25 8.12 -14.11
N VAL A 236 -0.58 7.72 -12.88
CA VAL A 236 -1.76 6.88 -12.58
C VAL A 236 -2.84 7.73 -11.90
N TYR A 237 -3.91 8.02 -12.62
CA TYR A 237 -5.02 8.86 -12.17
C TYR A 237 -6.08 8.07 -11.40
N LEU A 238 -6.94 8.77 -10.66
CA LEU A 238 -8.08 8.14 -9.98
C LEU A 238 -9.06 7.46 -10.94
N VAL A 239 -9.23 8.02 -12.14
CA VAL A 239 -10.09 7.43 -13.17
C VAL A 239 -9.54 6.09 -13.67
N ASP A 240 -8.23 5.84 -13.59
CA ASP A 240 -7.63 4.53 -13.91
C ASP A 240 -8.05 3.46 -12.89
N TYR A 241 -8.41 3.89 -11.68
CA TYR A 241 -9.04 3.07 -10.64
C TYR A 241 -10.57 3.08 -10.72
N GLY A 242 -11.16 3.64 -11.77
CA GLY A 242 -12.62 3.77 -11.92
C GLY A 242 -13.28 4.68 -10.87
N ILE A 243 -12.51 5.52 -10.19
CA ILE A 243 -13.01 6.49 -9.20
C ILE A 243 -13.31 7.81 -9.90
N GLU A 244 -14.57 8.21 -9.84
CA GLU A 244 -15.07 9.45 -10.47
C GLU A 244 -14.73 10.69 -9.64
N LEU A 245 -14.42 11.79 -10.33
CA LEU A 245 -14.26 13.12 -9.73
C LEU A 245 -15.61 13.87 -9.76
N PRO A 246 -15.93 14.70 -8.76
CA PRO A 246 -15.10 15.06 -7.62
C PRO A 246 -15.04 13.97 -6.54
N ALA A 247 -13.84 13.69 -6.01
CA ALA A 247 -13.62 12.61 -5.04
C ALA A 247 -13.04 13.14 -3.71
N PRO A 248 -13.70 12.94 -2.56
CA PRO A 248 -13.13 13.24 -1.26
C PRO A 248 -12.16 12.13 -0.83
N LEU A 249 -10.87 12.46 -0.70
CA LEU A 249 -9.80 11.50 -0.46
C LEU A 249 -8.77 12.01 0.54
N LEU A 250 -8.00 11.09 1.10
CA LEU A 250 -6.85 11.43 1.92
C LEU A 250 -5.63 11.60 1.02
N VAL A 251 -4.97 12.75 1.10
CA VAL A 251 -3.73 13.06 0.39
C VAL A 251 -2.61 13.17 1.40
N GLY A 252 -1.54 12.41 1.19
CA GLY A 252 -0.33 12.55 1.99
C GLY A 252 0.52 13.70 1.49
N GLU A 253 0.82 14.65 2.37
CA GLU A 253 1.77 15.73 2.14
C GLU A 253 3.05 15.46 2.92
N TYR A 254 4.20 15.54 2.26
CA TYR A 254 5.47 15.13 2.84
C TYR A 254 6.43 16.30 2.98
N GLY A 255 7.41 16.19 3.89
CA GLY A 255 8.36 17.27 4.18
C GLY A 255 9.23 17.74 3.00
N SER A 256 9.23 17.00 1.89
CA SER A 256 9.80 17.36 0.58
C SER A 256 8.93 18.29 -0.27
N GLY A 257 7.68 18.53 0.13
CA GLY A 257 6.66 19.24 -0.65
C GLY A 257 5.87 18.35 -1.62
N SER A 258 6.23 17.06 -1.74
CA SER A 258 5.48 16.14 -2.59
C SER A 258 4.13 15.78 -1.98
N GLN A 259 3.12 15.62 -2.83
CA GLN A 259 1.75 15.28 -2.44
C GLN A 259 1.28 14.07 -3.25
N TYR A 260 0.79 13.02 -2.57
CA TYR A 260 0.33 11.79 -3.21
C TYR A 260 -1.02 11.36 -2.64
N PRO A 261 -2.05 11.11 -3.48
CA PRO A 261 -3.31 10.57 -3.00
C PRO A 261 -3.13 9.13 -2.50
N LEU A 262 -3.91 8.80 -1.47
CA LEU A 262 -4.10 7.45 -0.98
C LEU A 262 -5.43 6.94 -1.54
N ILE A 263 -5.34 6.10 -2.56
CA ILE A 263 -6.47 5.65 -3.37
C ILE A 263 -7.18 4.50 -2.64
N PRO A 264 -8.49 4.60 -2.37
CA PRO A 264 -9.29 3.50 -1.83
C PRO A 264 -9.42 2.40 -2.87
N TRP A 265 -8.71 1.29 -2.68
CA TRP A 265 -8.68 0.17 -3.60
C TRP A 265 -8.72 -1.16 -2.85
N GLY A 266 -9.45 -2.14 -3.38
CA GLY A 266 -9.78 -3.38 -2.66
C GLY A 266 -10.41 -3.09 -1.29
N ASP A 267 -9.80 -3.57 -0.20
CA ASP A 267 -10.24 -3.27 1.19
C ASP A 267 -9.26 -2.36 1.97
N ALA A 268 -8.41 -1.59 1.26
CA ALA A 268 -7.47 -0.67 1.90
C ALA A 268 -7.25 0.61 1.08
N LEU A 269 -6.20 1.35 1.44
CA LEU A 269 -5.64 2.42 0.64
C LEU A 269 -4.38 1.95 -0.09
N THR A 270 -4.12 2.45 -1.28
CA THR A 270 -2.86 2.29 -2.01
C THR A 270 -2.29 3.65 -2.38
N CYS A 271 -1.00 3.85 -2.22
CA CYS A 271 -0.37 5.14 -2.55
C CYS A 271 -0.16 5.27 -4.06
N ALA A 272 -0.61 6.38 -4.64
CA ALA A 272 -0.42 6.69 -6.06
C ALA A 272 1.04 7.07 -6.43
N CYS A 273 1.99 7.00 -5.50
CA CYS A 273 3.35 7.41 -5.82
C CYS A 273 3.95 6.50 -6.93
N PRO A 274 4.68 7.06 -7.90
CA PRO A 274 5.19 6.31 -9.06
C PRO A 274 5.97 5.06 -8.68
N TYR A 275 6.80 5.16 -7.63
CA TYR A 275 7.59 4.01 -7.17
C TYR A 275 6.73 2.77 -6.87
N LYS A 276 5.54 2.94 -6.28
CA LYS A 276 4.60 1.84 -5.96
C LYS A 276 4.05 1.17 -7.22
N GLN A 277 3.79 1.96 -8.26
CA GLN A 277 3.06 1.54 -9.46
C GLN A 277 3.95 0.82 -10.49
N MET A 278 5.27 1.00 -10.44
CA MET A 278 6.20 0.48 -11.46
C MET A 278 6.38 -1.05 -11.50
N ALA A 279 6.02 -1.79 -10.45
CA ALA A 279 6.17 -3.25 -10.45
C ALA A 279 5.30 -3.94 -9.37
N PRO A 280 4.74 -5.14 -9.64
CA PRO A 280 3.81 -5.80 -8.74
C PRO A 280 4.45 -6.27 -7.42
N TRP A 281 5.76 -6.55 -7.40
CA TRP A 281 6.48 -6.91 -6.17
C TRP A 281 6.88 -5.69 -5.34
N ARG A 282 6.64 -4.46 -5.79
CA ARG A 282 6.78 -3.26 -4.96
C ARG A 282 5.54 -3.12 -4.10
N VAL A 283 5.47 -3.95 -3.08
CA VAL A 283 4.32 -4.09 -2.17
C VAL A 283 4.16 -2.91 -1.21
N MET A 284 5.18 -2.07 -1.05
CA MET A 284 5.14 -0.91 -0.18
C MET A 284 6.05 0.22 -0.69
N CYS A 285 5.63 1.47 -0.51
CA CYS A 285 6.48 2.64 -0.72
C CYS A 285 6.85 3.32 0.61
N LYS A 286 7.75 4.30 0.59
CA LYS A 286 8.14 5.05 1.80
C LYS A 286 6.96 5.78 2.47
N HIS A 287 5.95 6.17 1.70
CA HIS A 287 4.75 6.85 2.19
C HIS A 287 3.83 5.90 2.96
N GLU A 288 3.62 4.70 2.43
CA GLU A 288 2.87 3.64 3.12
C GLU A 288 3.62 3.12 4.35
N LEU A 289 4.96 3.13 4.32
CA LEU A 289 5.76 2.85 5.50
C LEU A 289 5.52 3.91 6.58
N LEU A 290 5.55 5.20 6.23
CA LEU A 290 5.21 6.29 7.16
C LEU A 290 3.79 6.14 7.72
N ALA A 291 2.81 5.88 6.85
CA ALA A 291 1.43 5.61 7.23
C ALA A 291 1.33 4.43 8.23
N SER A 292 2.10 3.36 8.03
CA SER A 292 2.15 2.22 8.94
C SER A 292 2.67 2.62 10.34
N ILE A 293 3.70 3.47 10.41
CA ILE A 293 4.22 3.94 11.71
C ILE A 293 3.24 4.90 12.39
N VAL A 294 2.55 5.76 11.64
CA VAL A 294 1.51 6.64 12.20
C VAL A 294 0.34 5.81 12.74
N CYS A 295 -0.16 4.84 11.97
CA CYS A 295 -1.21 3.93 12.40
C CYS A 295 -0.82 3.12 13.65
N SER A 296 0.46 2.71 13.76
CA SER A 296 1.03 2.08 14.96
C SER A 296 0.88 2.96 16.21
N GLY A 297 1.37 4.20 16.13
CA GLY A 297 1.36 5.11 17.27
C GLY A 297 -0.04 5.55 17.70
N GLN A 298 -1.01 5.52 16.77
CA GLN A 298 -2.42 5.83 17.02
C GLN A 298 -3.26 4.59 17.38
N ASP A 299 -2.67 3.40 17.40
CA ASP A 299 -3.35 2.12 17.61
C ASP A 299 -4.62 1.96 16.73
N SER A 300 -4.47 2.26 15.44
CA SER A 300 -5.60 2.40 14.52
C SER A 300 -5.27 1.84 13.13
N ILE A 301 -6.26 1.20 12.50
CA ILE A 301 -6.21 0.80 11.09
C ILE A 301 -6.64 1.94 10.13
N PHE A 302 -7.12 3.05 10.70
CA PHE A 302 -7.48 4.26 9.97
C PHE A 302 -6.39 5.30 10.14
N LEU A 303 -6.00 5.91 9.02
CA LEU A 303 -5.16 7.10 9.06
C LEU A 303 -5.93 8.29 9.65
N PRO A 304 -5.24 9.16 10.40
CA PRO A 304 -5.84 10.39 10.88
C PRO A 304 -6.06 11.37 9.72
N VAL A 305 -7.05 12.25 9.86
CA VAL A 305 -7.11 13.49 9.08
C VAL A 305 -6.38 14.54 9.90
N SER A 306 -5.13 14.86 9.54
CA SER A 306 -4.33 15.84 10.26
C SER A 306 -4.91 17.25 10.13
N ARG A 307 -5.49 17.56 8.96
CA ARG A 307 -6.16 18.82 8.61
C ARG A 307 -6.97 18.66 7.32
N GLY A 308 -7.72 19.69 6.93
CA GLY A 308 -8.51 19.73 5.70
C GLY A 308 -9.94 19.24 5.91
N ILE A 309 -10.53 18.72 4.85
CA ILE A 309 -11.92 18.28 4.78
C ILE A 309 -12.09 16.93 5.49
N ASP A 310 -13.18 16.71 6.23
CA ASP A 310 -13.48 15.38 6.75
C ASP A 310 -13.95 14.45 5.61
N VAL A 311 -13.17 13.40 5.35
CA VAL A 311 -13.39 12.47 4.24
C VAL A 311 -14.03 11.17 4.71
N PRO A 312 -14.74 10.42 3.85
CA PRO A 312 -15.39 9.18 4.25
C PRO A 312 -14.42 8.19 4.89
N HIS A 313 -14.89 7.42 5.87
CA HIS A 313 -14.06 6.45 6.60
C HIS A 313 -13.29 5.49 5.68
N ARG A 314 -13.87 5.10 4.53
CA ARG A 314 -13.24 4.23 3.54
C ARG A 314 -12.03 4.87 2.86
N ALA A 315 -12.01 6.20 2.73
CA ALA A 315 -10.88 6.98 2.25
C ALA A 315 -9.73 7.09 3.26
N ARG A 316 -9.90 6.57 4.48
CA ARG A 316 -8.87 6.57 5.52
C ARG A 316 -8.45 5.17 5.98
N ARG A 317 -9.17 4.13 5.57
CA ARG A 317 -8.97 2.74 6.00
C ARG A 317 -7.71 2.15 5.36
N PHE A 318 -6.59 2.22 6.08
CA PHE A 318 -5.26 1.94 5.52
C PHE A 318 -4.97 0.44 5.34
N VAL A 319 -5.57 -0.41 6.17
CA VAL A 319 -5.46 -1.87 6.09
C VAL A 319 -6.84 -2.51 6.21
N SER A 320 -6.99 -3.70 5.63
CA SER A 320 -8.22 -4.49 5.71
C SER A 320 -8.51 -4.86 7.17
N PRO A 321 -9.74 -4.63 7.68
CA PRO A 321 -10.13 -5.06 9.01
C PRO A 321 -10.08 -6.59 9.18
N GLU A 322 -10.42 -7.34 8.13
CA GLU A 322 -10.44 -8.82 8.17
C GLU A 322 -9.04 -9.40 8.38
N ILE A 323 -8.07 -8.83 7.68
CA ILE A 323 -6.66 -9.23 7.83
C ILE A 323 -6.12 -8.71 9.17
N ALA A 324 -6.49 -7.50 9.59
CA ALA A 324 -6.04 -6.93 10.87
C ALA A 324 -6.49 -7.77 12.08
N VAL A 325 -7.75 -8.22 12.10
CA VAL A 325 -8.30 -9.03 13.20
C VAL A 325 -7.61 -10.39 13.33
N SER A 326 -7.16 -10.97 12.21
CA SER A 326 -6.48 -12.27 12.18
C SER A 326 -4.95 -12.17 12.16
N HIS A 327 -4.38 -10.96 12.18
CA HIS A 327 -2.94 -10.75 12.10
C HIS A 327 -2.23 -11.23 13.36
N GLN A 328 -1.24 -12.10 13.15
CA GLN A 328 -0.30 -12.53 14.18
C GLN A 328 1.10 -12.30 13.66
N SER A 329 1.92 -11.47 14.33
CA SER A 329 3.34 -11.36 13.98
C SER A 329 4.03 -12.71 14.23
N ARG A 330 4.28 -13.47 13.16
CA ARG A 330 4.82 -14.84 13.25
C ARG A 330 6.28 -14.91 13.70
N ALA A 331 6.94 -13.77 13.87
CA ALA A 331 8.33 -13.69 14.32
C ALA A 331 8.52 -13.83 15.84
N ARG A 332 7.44 -13.86 16.65
CA ARG A 332 7.56 -14.20 18.09
C ARG A 332 7.73 -15.70 18.35
N ASP A 333 7.46 -16.54 17.35
CA ASP A 333 7.44 -18.00 17.50
C ASP A 333 8.71 -18.70 17.00
N TYR A 334 9.70 -17.94 16.52
CA TYR A 334 11.02 -18.45 16.17
C TYR A 334 12.04 -18.00 17.23
N PRO A 335 12.72 -18.92 17.94
CA PRO A 335 13.80 -18.54 18.83
C PRO A 335 14.92 -17.88 18.02
N ILE A 336 15.35 -16.70 18.50
CA ILE A 336 16.50 -15.95 17.98
C ILE A 336 17.78 -16.76 18.18
#